data_AF-A0A2D4NK03-F1
#
_entry.id   AF-A0A2D4NK03-F1
#
_cell.length_a   1.000
_cell.length_b   1.000
_cell.length_c   1.000
_cell.angle_alpha   90.00
_cell.angle_beta   90.00
_cell.angle_gamma   90.00
#
_symmetry.space_group_name_H-M   'P 1'
#
loop_
_entity.id
_entity.type
_entity.pdbx_description
1 polymer ?
#
loop_
_entity_poly.entity_id
_entity_poly.type
_entity_poly.pdbx_seq_one_letter_code
_entity_poly.pdbx_strand_id
1 'polypeptide(L)'
;IRLKYFDTVPVAAAMCVLKTGFLFVASEFGNHYLYQIAHLGDDDDEPEFSSAMPLEEGDTFFFQPRPLKNLVLVDELDSLSPILSCQIADLANEDTPQLYVACGRGPRSSLRVLRHGLEVSEMAVSELPGNPNAVWTVRRHIEGRKSS
;
A
#
# COMPACT_ATOMS: atom_id res chain seq x y z
N ILE A 1 -31.28 5.74 -10.60
CA ILE A 1 -29.86 5.39 -10.32
C ILE A 1 -29.56 5.88 -8.92
N ARG A 2 -28.88 5.08 -8.10
CA ARG A 2 -28.48 5.47 -6.73
C ARG A 2 -26.98 5.40 -6.61
N LEU A 3 -26.36 6.40 -5.99
CA LEU A 3 -24.93 6.50 -5.78
C LEU A 3 -24.68 6.84 -4.32
N LYS A 4 -23.64 6.23 -3.76
CA LYS A 4 -23.20 6.47 -2.39
C LYS A 4 -21.68 6.51 -2.38
N TYR A 5 -21.11 7.39 -1.57
CA TYR A 5 -19.67 7.46 -1.43
C TYR A 5 -19.16 6.24 -0.66
N PHE A 6 -18.23 5.50 -1.26
CA PHE A 6 -17.74 4.23 -0.71
C PHE A 6 -16.44 4.43 0.09
N ASP A 7 -15.33 4.69 -0.59
CA ASP A 7 -14.02 4.98 -0.03
C ASP A 7 -13.16 5.69 -1.09
N THR A 8 -12.02 6.28 -0.67
CA THR A 8 -11.07 6.94 -1.57
C THR A 8 -9.79 6.13 -1.71
N VAL A 9 -9.46 5.75 -2.94
CA VAL A 9 -8.21 5.08 -3.32
C VAL A 9 -7.43 5.94 -4.32
N PRO A 10 -6.14 5.67 -4.56
CA PRO A 10 -5.39 6.35 -5.63
C PRO A 10 -6.06 6.20 -7.00
N VAL A 11 -5.87 7.19 -7.86
CA VAL A 11 -6.42 7.18 -9.22
C VAL A 11 -5.95 5.92 -9.95
N ALA A 12 -6.93 5.18 -10.47
CA ALA A 12 -6.71 3.86 -11.07
C ALA A 12 -7.01 3.87 -12.56
N ALA A 13 -6.17 3.19 -13.34
CA ALA A 13 -6.43 2.89 -14.74
C ALA A 13 -7.44 1.74 -14.89
N ALA A 14 -7.45 0.80 -13.95
CA ALA A 14 -8.40 -0.29 -13.89
C ALA A 14 -8.67 -0.73 -12.43
N MET A 15 -9.86 -1.26 -12.20
CA MET A 15 -10.25 -1.86 -10.91
C MET A 15 -10.86 -3.24 -11.16
N CYS A 16 -10.49 -4.21 -10.34
CA CYS A 16 -11.00 -5.58 -10.42
C CYS A 16 -11.57 -6.02 -9.07
N VAL A 17 -12.87 -6.31 -9.03
CA VAL A 17 -13.54 -6.89 -7.85
C VAL A 17 -13.49 -8.42 -7.97
N LEU A 18 -12.88 -9.08 -6.99
CA LEU A 18 -12.72 -10.52 -6.95
C LEU A 18 -13.84 -11.15 -6.10
N LYS A 19 -14.29 -12.35 -6.50
CA LYS A 19 -15.37 -13.10 -5.82
C LYS A 19 -15.08 -13.43 -4.36
N THR A 20 -13.80 -13.42 -3.97
CA THR A 20 -13.33 -13.69 -2.62
C THR A 20 -13.41 -12.48 -1.69
N GLY A 21 -13.99 -11.36 -2.13
CA GLY A 21 -14.14 -10.14 -1.33
C GLY A 21 -12.93 -9.22 -1.37
N PHE A 22 -12.20 -9.20 -2.50
CA PHE A 22 -11.04 -8.33 -2.69
C PHE A 22 -11.28 -7.34 -3.81
N LEU A 23 -10.65 -6.17 -3.70
CA LEU A 23 -10.60 -5.14 -4.72
C LEU A 23 -9.13 -4.89 -5.09
N PHE A 24 -8.76 -5.24 -6.31
CA PHE A 24 -7.46 -4.88 -6.87
C PHE A 24 -7.56 -3.54 -7.60
N VAL A 25 -6.68 -2.60 -7.26
CA VAL A 25 -6.62 -1.23 -7.78
C VAL A 25 -5.31 -1.06 -8.56
N ALA A 26 -5.40 -1.11 -9.88
CA ALA A 26 -4.28 -0.83 -10.77
C ALA A 26 -4.13 0.68 -10.97
N SER A 27 -3.38 1.33 -10.06
CA SER A 27 -3.05 2.76 -10.14
C SER A 27 -2.51 3.17 -11.52
N GLU A 28 -2.89 4.36 -12.02
CA GLU A 28 -2.34 4.89 -13.29
C GLU A 28 -0.81 5.10 -13.22
N PHE A 29 -0.33 5.49 -12.03
CA PHE A 29 1.07 5.72 -11.71
C PHE A 29 1.35 5.33 -10.26
N GLY A 30 2.59 4.97 -9.96
CA GLY A 30 3.07 4.49 -8.67
C GLY A 30 2.49 3.11 -8.30
N ASN A 31 2.68 2.74 -7.04
CA ASN A 31 2.29 1.43 -6.50
C ASN A 31 0.82 1.07 -6.76
N HIS A 32 0.57 -0.22 -6.92
CA HIS A 32 -0.76 -0.80 -7.04
C HIS A 32 -1.19 -1.38 -5.69
N TYR A 33 -2.48 -1.52 -5.47
CA TYR A 33 -2.99 -1.88 -4.15
C TYR A 33 -4.01 -3.00 -4.23
N LEU A 34 -3.92 -3.93 -3.29
CA LEU A 34 -4.92 -4.95 -3.05
C LEU A 34 -5.63 -4.64 -1.73
N TYR A 35 -6.93 -4.43 -1.80
CA TYR A 35 -7.77 -4.20 -0.63
C TYR A 35 -8.68 -5.40 -0.37
N GLN A 36 -8.96 -5.68 0.90
CA GLN A 36 -10.06 -6.53 1.31
C GLN A 36 -11.30 -5.66 1.55
N ILE A 37 -12.45 -6.11 1.06
CA ILE A 37 -13.75 -5.48 1.28
C ILE A 37 -14.26 -5.99 2.63
N ALA A 38 -14.17 -5.15 3.67
CA ALA A 38 -14.63 -5.47 5.01
C ALA A 38 -16.15 -5.23 5.16
N HIS A 39 -16.64 -4.15 4.54
CA HIS A 39 -18.04 -3.74 4.58
C HIS A 39 -18.51 -3.35 3.18
N LEU A 40 -19.79 -3.60 2.86
CA LEU A 40 -20.39 -3.24 1.57
C LEU A 40 -20.85 -1.78 1.50
N GLY A 41 -20.77 -1.04 2.60
CA GLY A 41 -21.13 0.38 2.66
C GLY A 41 -22.64 0.65 2.74
N ASP A 42 -23.46 -0.36 3.04
CA ASP A 42 -24.91 -0.21 3.11
C ASP A 42 -25.39 0.26 4.50
N ASP A 43 -24.77 -0.24 5.58
CA ASP A 43 -25.14 0.03 6.99
C ASP A 43 -24.29 1.14 7.64
N ASP A 44 -24.18 2.31 7.00
CA ASP A 44 -23.49 3.47 7.56
C ASP A 44 -24.32 4.77 7.42
N ASP A 45 -23.90 5.82 8.13
CA ASP A 45 -24.55 7.13 8.13
C ASP A 45 -24.20 7.99 6.88
N GLU A 46 -23.59 7.41 5.84
CA GLU A 46 -23.25 8.16 4.63
C GLU A 46 -24.51 8.42 3.79
N PRO A 47 -24.66 9.64 3.23
CA PRO A 47 -25.81 9.97 2.42
C PRO A 47 -25.85 9.15 1.11
N GLU A 48 -27.00 8.54 0.82
CA GLU A 48 -27.31 7.93 -0.47
C GLU A 48 -28.01 8.94 -1.37
N PHE A 49 -27.49 9.14 -2.58
CA PHE A 49 -28.03 10.07 -3.56
C PHE A 49 -28.76 9.32 -4.66
N SER A 50 -29.93 9.82 -5.07
CA SER A 50 -30.75 9.19 -6.10
C SER A 50 -31.04 10.16 -7.24
N SER A 51 -31.05 9.64 -8.47
CA SER A 51 -31.47 10.41 -9.65
C SER A 51 -32.94 10.87 -9.62
N ALA A 52 -33.74 10.38 -8.66
CA ALA A 52 -35.12 10.80 -8.44
C ALA A 52 -35.24 11.98 -7.45
N MET A 53 -34.17 12.35 -6.75
CA MET A 53 -34.17 13.50 -5.86
C MET A 53 -34.13 14.79 -6.69
N PRO A 54 -35.11 15.71 -6.52
CA PRO A 54 -35.12 16.97 -7.23
C PRO A 54 -33.95 17.85 -6.75
N LEU A 55 -33.18 18.36 -7.70
CA LEU A 55 -32.15 19.38 -7.48
C LEU A 55 -32.56 20.65 -8.24
N GLU A 56 -32.27 21.81 -7.67
CA GLU A 56 -32.42 23.08 -8.39
C GLU A 56 -31.35 23.18 -9.50
N GLU A 57 -31.61 24.02 -10.50
CA GLU A 57 -30.70 24.19 -11.64
C GLU A 57 -29.37 24.81 -11.16
N GLY A 58 -28.30 24.02 -11.19
CA GLY A 58 -26.97 24.41 -10.70
C GLY A 58 -26.55 23.72 -9.39
N ASP A 59 -27.46 23.05 -8.70
CA ASP A 59 -27.16 22.32 -7.47
C ASP A 59 -26.60 20.93 -7.74
N THR A 60 -25.72 20.47 -6.85
CA THR A 60 -25.14 19.11 -6.89
C THR A 60 -25.12 18.51 -5.49
N PHE A 61 -24.98 17.19 -5.42
CA PHE A 61 -24.83 16.48 -4.15
C PHE A 61 -23.42 16.66 -3.59
N PHE A 62 -23.32 16.87 -2.27
CA PHE A 62 -22.05 16.99 -1.56
C PHE A 62 -21.85 15.83 -0.59
N PHE A 63 -20.60 15.39 -0.47
CA PHE A 63 -20.18 14.39 0.51
C PHE A 63 -18.82 14.79 1.09
N GLN A 64 -18.45 14.20 2.22
CA GLN A 64 -17.18 14.48 2.88
C GLN A 64 -16.22 13.29 2.73
N PRO A 65 -15.08 13.46 2.05
CA PRO A 65 -14.06 12.42 1.99
C PRO A 65 -13.57 12.03 3.37
N ARG A 66 -13.33 10.74 3.59
CA ARG A 66 -12.87 10.19 4.88
C ARG A 66 -11.83 9.08 4.67
N PRO A 67 -11.08 8.70 5.72
CA PRO A 67 -10.22 7.53 5.70
C PRO A 67 -10.99 6.24 5.38
N LEU A 68 -10.27 5.20 4.95
CA LEU A 68 -10.87 3.92 4.58
C LEU A 68 -11.69 3.34 5.75
N LYS A 69 -12.95 3.02 5.48
CA LYS A 69 -13.83 2.30 6.41
C LYS A 69 -14.31 0.97 5.84
N ASN A 70 -14.56 0.94 4.54
CA ASN A 70 -15.10 -0.23 3.86
C ASN A 70 -13.99 -1.14 3.30
N LEU A 71 -12.82 -0.56 3.03
CA LEU A 71 -11.63 -1.24 2.53
C LEU A 71 -10.55 -1.35 3.60
N VAL A 72 -9.85 -2.48 3.62
CA VAL A 72 -8.63 -2.69 4.41
C VAL A 72 -7.48 -2.95 3.43
N LEU A 73 -6.39 -2.20 3.54
CA LEU A 73 -5.19 -2.44 2.72
C LEU A 73 -4.56 -3.78 3.13
N VAL A 74 -4.46 -4.70 2.19
CA VAL A 74 -3.88 -6.04 2.41
C VAL A 74 -2.47 -6.11 1.85
N ASP A 75 -2.28 -5.58 0.66
CA ASP A 75 -1.00 -5.64 -0.03
C ASP A 75 -0.78 -4.40 -0.90
N GLU A 76 0.48 -4.05 -1.08
CA GLU A 76 0.96 -2.96 -1.90
C GLU A 76 2.02 -3.49 -2.86
N LEU A 77 1.71 -3.49 -4.16
CA LEU A 77 2.66 -3.90 -5.18
C LEU A 77 3.47 -2.71 -5.64
N ASP A 78 4.78 -2.80 -5.40
CA ASP A 78 5.73 -1.78 -5.80
C ASP A 78 5.79 -1.57 -7.31
N SER A 79 5.71 -0.31 -7.72
CA SER A 79 5.82 0.13 -9.10
C SER A 79 6.66 1.39 -9.19
N LEU A 80 7.66 1.34 -10.06
CA LEU A 80 8.55 2.48 -10.34
C LEU A 80 7.93 3.47 -11.34
N SER A 81 6.70 3.23 -11.81
CA SER A 81 6.09 4.09 -12.82
C SER A 81 5.62 5.43 -12.24
N PRO A 82 5.83 6.57 -12.92
CA PRO A 82 6.81 6.76 -13.99
C PRO A 82 8.20 7.01 -13.37
N ILE A 83 9.24 6.48 -14.00
CA ILE A 83 10.62 6.86 -13.68
C ILE A 83 10.90 8.18 -14.40
N LEU A 84 11.20 9.23 -13.63
CA LEU A 84 11.50 10.57 -14.16
C LEU A 84 13.01 10.77 -14.33
N SER A 85 13.81 10.22 -13.41
CA SER A 85 15.26 10.27 -13.46
C SER A 85 15.86 9.08 -12.71
N CYS A 86 17.06 8.66 -13.12
CA CYS A 86 17.82 7.61 -12.48
C CYS A 86 19.30 8.01 -12.46
N GLN A 87 19.94 7.87 -11.31
CA GLN A 87 21.38 8.04 -11.14
C GLN A 87 21.98 6.76 -10.58
N ILE A 88 23.11 6.34 -11.16
CA ILE A 88 23.84 5.15 -10.74
C ILE A 88 25.08 5.63 -10.01
N ALA A 89 25.15 5.34 -8.71
CA ALA A 89 26.26 5.77 -7.87
C ALA A 89 26.43 4.79 -6.70
N ASP A 90 27.66 4.68 -6.19
CA ASP A 90 27.91 4.00 -4.92
C ASP A 90 28.03 5.04 -3.80
N LEU A 91 26.88 5.50 -3.29
CA LEU A 91 26.86 6.46 -2.17
C LEU A 91 26.85 5.75 -0.81
N ALA A 92 26.57 4.44 -0.80
CA ALA A 92 26.52 3.62 0.41
C ALA A 92 27.87 2.93 0.73
N ASN A 93 28.85 2.98 -0.18
CA ASN A 93 30.12 2.25 -0.10
C ASN A 93 29.90 0.73 0.04
N GLU A 94 29.00 0.19 -0.78
CA GLU A 94 28.61 -1.24 -0.79
C GLU A 94 29.38 -2.05 -1.85
N ASP A 95 30.43 -1.47 -2.46
CA ASP A 95 31.22 -1.96 -3.60
C ASP A 95 30.42 -2.17 -4.91
N THR A 96 29.10 -2.31 -4.81
CA THR A 96 28.15 -2.42 -5.91
C THR A 96 27.33 -1.12 -5.99
N PRO A 97 27.29 -0.44 -7.14
CA PRO A 97 26.55 0.82 -7.26
C PRO A 97 25.04 0.59 -7.15
N GLN A 98 24.35 1.52 -6.48
CA GLN A 98 22.89 1.51 -6.33
C GLN A 98 22.22 2.38 -7.41
N LEU A 99 20.96 2.10 -7.72
CA LEU A 99 20.15 2.95 -8.59
C LEU A 99 19.30 3.87 -7.73
N TYR A 100 19.55 5.17 -7.83
CA TYR A 100 18.76 6.22 -7.19
C TYR A 100 17.72 6.72 -8.19
N VAL A 101 16.46 6.34 -7.98
CA VAL A 101 15.36 6.52 -8.93
C VAL A 101 14.36 7.54 -8.39
N ALA A 102 14.23 8.67 -9.07
CA ALA A 102 13.14 9.62 -8.82
C ALA A 102 11.91 9.16 -9.63
N CYS A 103 10.86 8.73 -8.95
CA CYS A 103 9.67 8.16 -9.57
C CYS A 103 8.35 8.60 -8.91
N GLY A 104 7.23 8.23 -9.51
CA GLY A 104 5.88 8.55 -9.03
C GLY A 104 5.38 9.93 -9.50
N ARG A 105 4.16 10.28 -9.12
CA ARG A 105 3.46 11.49 -9.62
C ARG A 105 2.82 12.29 -8.49
N GLY A 106 3.02 13.60 -8.50
CA GLY A 106 2.39 14.54 -7.56
C GLY A 106 2.71 14.22 -6.09
N PRO A 107 1.71 14.13 -5.19
CA PRO A 107 1.95 13.83 -3.78
C PRO A 107 2.43 12.39 -3.52
N ARG A 108 2.41 11.51 -4.54
CA ARG A 108 2.87 10.12 -4.48
C ARG A 108 4.22 9.92 -5.17
N SER A 109 4.99 10.98 -5.37
CA SER A 109 6.38 10.88 -5.84
C SER A 109 7.31 10.42 -4.72
N SER A 110 8.35 9.67 -5.09
CA SER A 110 9.34 9.08 -4.17
C SER A 110 10.72 9.04 -4.81
N LEU A 111 11.78 9.15 -4.00
CA LEU A 111 13.14 8.79 -4.38
C LEU A 111 13.42 7.38 -3.83
N ARG A 112 13.58 6.40 -4.71
CA ARG A 112 13.80 4.99 -4.33
C ARG A 112 15.24 4.58 -4.62
N VAL A 113 15.84 3.82 -3.72
CA VAL A 113 17.19 3.26 -3.89
C VAL A 113 17.04 1.78 -4.18
N LEU A 114 17.44 1.35 -5.38
CA LEU A 114 17.42 -0.05 -5.76
C LEU A 114 18.81 -0.64 -5.58
N ARG A 115 18.89 -1.70 -4.79
CA ARG A 115 20.09 -2.50 -4.56
C ARG A 115 19.89 -3.85 -5.23
N HIS A 116 20.93 -4.35 -5.89
CA HIS A 116 20.89 -5.71 -6.40
C HIS A 116 21.08 -6.69 -5.23
N GLY A 117 20.10 -7.55 -4.99
CA GLY A 117 20.18 -8.49 -3.88
C GLY A 117 18.87 -9.23 -3.64
N LEU A 118 18.81 -9.88 -2.49
CA LEU A 118 17.59 -10.49 -1.97
C LEU A 118 16.90 -9.49 -1.06
N GLU A 119 15.58 -9.45 -1.12
CA GLU A 119 14.78 -8.66 -0.20
C GLU A 119 14.98 -9.14 1.23
N VAL A 120 15.19 -8.20 2.15
CA VAL A 120 15.35 -8.47 3.58
C VAL A 120 14.19 -7.79 4.31
N SER A 121 13.32 -8.59 4.93
CA SER A 121 12.23 -8.09 5.77
C SER A 121 12.75 -7.81 7.18
N GLU A 122 12.76 -6.54 7.57
CA GLU A 122 13.12 -6.12 8.91
C GLU A 122 11.99 -6.45 9.90
N MET A 123 12.26 -7.35 10.85
CA MET A 123 11.24 -7.81 11.81
C MET A 123 11.29 -7.06 13.14
N ALA A 124 12.46 -6.52 13.51
CA ALA A 124 12.66 -5.76 14.74
C ALA A 124 13.97 -4.96 14.67
N VAL A 125 13.96 -3.76 15.26
CA VAL A 125 15.16 -2.92 15.44
C VAL A 125 15.26 -2.54 16.90
N SER A 126 16.43 -2.79 17.48
CA SER A 126 16.80 -2.30 18.81
C SER A 126 18.26 -1.89 18.77
N GLU A 127 18.53 -0.63 19.11
CA GLU A 127 19.90 -0.16 19.27
C GLU A 127 20.54 -0.82 20.49
N LEU A 128 21.82 -1.16 20.38
CA LEU A 128 22.63 -1.69 21.48
C LEU A 128 23.69 -0.65 21.87
N PRO A 129 23.89 -0.39 23.18
CA PRO A 129 24.97 0.47 23.61
C PRO A 129 26.34 -0.19 23.37
N GLY A 130 27.34 0.61 22.99
CA GLY A 130 28.70 0.14 22.72
C GLY A 130 28.86 -0.50 21.34
N ASN A 131 29.85 -1.38 21.18
CA ASN A 131 30.14 -2.07 19.92
C ASN A 131 29.95 -3.59 20.09
N PRO A 132 28.77 -4.14 19.79
CA PRO A 132 28.51 -5.58 19.93
C PRO A 132 29.33 -6.38 18.90
N ASN A 133 30.09 -7.36 19.36
CA ASN A 133 30.98 -8.15 18.49
C ASN A 133 30.35 -9.46 17.98
N ALA A 134 29.29 -9.95 18.62
CA ALA A 134 28.63 -11.21 18.25
C ALA A 134 27.21 -11.32 18.84
N VAL A 135 26.38 -12.12 18.18
CA VAL A 135 25.01 -12.46 18.59
C VAL A 135 24.78 -13.96 18.40
N TRP A 136 24.09 -14.59 19.35
CA TRP A 136 23.69 -16.00 19.29
C TRP A 136 22.24 -16.17 19.71
N THR A 137 21.54 -17.08 19.05
CA THR A 137 20.17 -17.47 19.41
C THR A 137 20.18 -18.91 19.89
N VAL A 138 19.75 -19.14 21.14
CA VAL A 138 19.70 -20.48 21.74
C VAL A 138 18.26 -20.81 22.13
N ARG A 139 17.76 -21.97 21.69
CA ARG A 139 16.44 -22.47 22.10
C ARG A 139 16.51 -23.15 23.46
N ARG A 140 15.47 -23.03 24.26
CA ARG A 140 15.39 -23.67 25.60
C ARG A 140 15.21 -25.19 25.55
N HIS A 141 14.50 -25.71 24.56
CA HIS A 141 14.27 -27.15 24.37
C HIS A 141 14.45 -27.52 22.88
N ILE A 142 14.89 -28.76 22.64
CA ILE A 142 14.92 -29.36 21.31
C ILE A 142 13.54 -29.98 21.06
N GLU A 143 12.73 -29.38 20.18
CA GLU A 143 11.52 -30.05 19.70
C GLU A 143 11.91 -31.19 18.77
N GLY A 144 11.85 -32.43 19.28
CA GLY A 144 12.28 -33.62 18.57
C GLY A 144 12.00 -34.92 19.32
N ARG A 145 10.82 -35.06 19.96
CA ARG A 145 10.31 -36.40 20.33
C ARG A 145 8.78 -36.36 20.42
N LYS A 146 8.11 -36.67 19.31
CA LYS A 146 6.78 -37.28 19.41
C LYS A 146 7.03 -38.66 20.03
N SER A 147 6.60 -38.86 21.27
CA SER A 147 6.40 -40.20 21.80
C SER A 147 5.37 -40.87 20.90
N SER A 148 5.84 -41.84 20.13
CA SER A 148 5.02 -42.93 19.59
C SER A 148 4.31 -43.67 20.72
#